data_AF-A0A7S4ULU6-F1
#
_entry.id   AF-A0A7S4ULU6-F1
#
_cell.length_a   1.000
_cell.length_b   1.000
_cell.length_c   1.000
_cell.angle_alpha   90.00
_cell.angle_beta   90.00
_cell.angle_gamma   90.00
#
_symmetry.space_group_name_H-M   'P 1'
#
loop_
_entity.id
_entity.type
_entity.pdbx_description
1 polymer ?
#
loop_
_entity_poly.entity_id
_entity_poly.type
_entity_poly.pdbx_seq_one_letter_code
_entity_poly.pdbx_strand_id
1 'polypeptide(L)'
;NDTGHLSLSDLSFLLETSKVQNAKIPQNFLRALARYAGPSIKLENTQQLVIYLFSQFVDAGVTTAATLIPFTSEMHTTIENMSLSLILDVLDICANLNEPLAELIVRTLSRAAEVAQEASTEESIRLLSFLSKMAGAEDHPIIEATAPRIRSLSVDMSAYDALQLIDSLFELKCQRRDVLISLAVCVAKGNMSDMETAKTIAKVCVETNCREPVLLNFYQKVLLEKMNSMKAEDLVNVVYTVLELKIDVPELPQKILDMLTNHYERHKKYGRDIPEDVAKSLQNFREILSKLKEPDSVLAEAAVSM
;
A
#
# COMPACT_ATOMS: atom_id res chain seq x y z
N ASN A 1 -11.45 52.57 -8.56
CA ASN A 1 -10.19 52.29 -7.85
C ASN A 1 -9.72 50.92 -8.27
N ASP A 2 -9.09 50.87 -9.44
CA ASP A 2 -8.45 49.68 -10.01
C ASP A 2 -7.19 49.37 -9.20
N THR A 3 -7.33 48.51 -8.19
CA THR A 3 -6.18 47.81 -7.61
C THR A 3 -5.74 46.77 -8.61
N GLY A 4 -4.50 46.89 -9.11
CA GLY A 4 -3.94 46.01 -10.15
C GLY A 4 -4.25 44.53 -9.88
N HIS A 5 -4.95 43.91 -10.84
CA HIS A 5 -5.27 42.50 -10.80
C HIS A 5 -4.00 41.71 -11.14
N LEU A 6 -3.55 40.85 -10.22
CA LEU A 6 -2.46 39.92 -10.48
C LEU A 6 -3.05 38.62 -11.01
N SER A 7 -2.74 38.24 -12.25
CA SER A 7 -3.34 37.02 -12.82
C SER A 7 -2.77 35.75 -12.16
N LEU A 8 -3.50 34.64 -12.26
CA LEU A 8 -2.99 33.32 -11.84
C LEU A 8 -1.73 32.95 -12.63
N SER A 9 -1.67 33.35 -13.90
CA SER A 9 -0.49 33.14 -14.75
C SER A 9 0.72 33.94 -14.25
N ASP A 10 0.53 35.19 -13.81
CA ASP A 10 1.61 36.01 -13.24
C ASP A 10 2.12 35.41 -11.92
N LEU A 11 1.21 34.92 -11.07
CA LEU A 11 1.55 34.22 -9.83
C LEU A 11 2.37 32.95 -10.12
N SER A 12 1.94 32.16 -11.10
CA SER A 12 2.64 30.96 -11.55
C SER A 12 4.06 31.28 -12.00
N PHE A 13 4.18 32.27 -12.90
CA PHE A 13 5.46 32.70 -13.44
C PHE A 13 6.42 33.19 -12.36
N LEU A 14 5.91 33.95 -11.38
CA LEU A 14 6.71 34.44 -10.25
C LEU A 14 7.25 33.29 -9.39
N LEU A 15 6.40 32.32 -9.05
CA LEU A 15 6.80 31.16 -8.24
C LEU A 15 7.81 30.28 -8.99
N GLU A 16 7.55 29.97 -10.26
CA GLU A 16 8.46 29.19 -11.10
C GLU A 16 9.82 29.88 -11.29
N THR A 17 9.81 31.16 -11.63
CA THR A 17 11.05 31.93 -11.81
C THR A 17 11.86 31.94 -10.54
N SER A 18 11.22 32.09 -9.37
CA SER A 18 11.93 32.05 -8.09
C SER A 18 12.56 30.70 -7.81
N LYS A 19 11.88 29.60 -8.17
CA LYS A 19 12.38 28.24 -8.04
C LYS A 19 13.59 28.00 -8.95
N VAL A 20 13.48 28.36 -10.23
CA VAL A 20 14.57 28.22 -11.21
C VAL A 20 15.80 29.02 -10.81
N GLN A 21 15.60 30.23 -10.30
CA GLN A 21 16.70 31.11 -9.87
C GLN A 21 17.21 30.82 -8.45
N ASN A 22 16.65 29.81 -7.75
CA ASN A 22 16.90 29.56 -6.33
C ASN A 22 16.74 30.82 -5.45
N ALA A 23 15.84 31.72 -5.84
CA ALA A 23 15.59 32.97 -5.16
C ALA A 23 14.69 32.71 -3.94
N LYS A 24 15.14 33.15 -2.75
CA LYS A 24 14.35 33.03 -1.52
C LYS A 24 13.28 34.11 -1.48
N ILE A 25 12.02 33.75 -1.72
CA ILE A 25 10.89 34.65 -1.49
C ILE A 25 10.59 34.71 0.02
N PRO A 26 10.45 35.91 0.62
CA PRO A 26 10.04 36.04 2.01
C PRO A 26 8.67 35.39 2.27
N GLN A 27 8.57 34.61 3.35
CA GLN A 27 7.34 33.87 3.70
C GLN A 27 6.12 34.77 3.88
N ASN A 28 6.28 35.95 4.47
CA ASN A 28 5.18 36.91 4.62
C ASN A 28 4.63 37.40 3.27
N PHE A 29 5.50 37.49 2.26
CA PHE A 29 5.11 37.88 0.91
C PHE A 29 4.35 36.75 0.23
N LEU A 30 4.84 35.50 0.30
CA LEU A 30 4.12 34.33 -0.22
C LEU A 30 2.72 34.18 0.40
N ARG A 31 2.60 34.34 1.72
CA ARG A 31 1.31 34.29 2.42
C ARG A 31 0.37 35.40 1.97
N ALA A 32 0.89 36.60 1.71
CA ALA A 32 0.09 37.69 1.17
C ALA A 32 -0.41 37.34 -0.23
N LEU A 33 0.48 36.88 -1.13
CA LEU A 33 0.11 36.47 -2.49
C LEU A 33 -0.99 35.39 -2.50
N ALA A 34 -0.85 34.34 -1.68
CA ALA A 34 -1.86 33.29 -1.56
C ALA A 34 -3.23 33.83 -1.12
N ARG A 35 -3.28 34.78 -0.17
CA ARG A 35 -4.53 35.43 0.27
C ARG A 35 -5.13 36.33 -0.82
N TYR A 36 -4.28 37.00 -1.58
CA TYR A 36 -4.72 37.89 -2.67
C TYR A 36 -5.07 37.15 -3.96
N ALA A 37 -4.82 35.84 -4.07
CA ALA A 37 -5.19 35.05 -5.24
C ALA A 37 -6.71 34.90 -5.42
N GLY A 38 -7.53 35.12 -4.39
CA GLY A 38 -8.96 34.86 -4.39
C GLY A 38 -9.77 35.50 -5.54
N PRO A 39 -9.64 36.81 -5.83
CA PRO A 39 -10.29 37.43 -6.98
C PRO A 39 -9.88 36.80 -8.32
N SER A 40 -8.60 36.51 -8.51
CA SER A 40 -8.06 35.91 -9.75
C SER A 40 -8.55 34.47 -9.93
N ILE A 41 -8.61 33.69 -8.84
CA ILE A 41 -9.20 32.33 -8.83
C ILE A 41 -10.63 32.36 -9.37
N LYS A 42 -11.46 33.30 -8.89
CA LYS A 42 -12.85 33.41 -9.32
C LYS A 42 -13.01 33.83 -10.79
N LEU A 43 -12.09 34.64 -11.31
CA LEU A 43 -12.16 35.20 -12.65
C LEU A 43 -11.58 34.27 -13.73
N GLU A 44 -10.47 33.60 -13.42
CA GLU A 44 -9.72 32.74 -14.36
C GLU A 44 -10.08 31.24 -14.22
N ASN A 45 -10.85 30.89 -13.19
CA ASN A 45 -11.32 29.56 -12.74
C ASN A 45 -11.02 28.35 -13.64
N THR A 46 -9.74 27.98 -13.70
CA THR A 46 -9.30 26.74 -14.35
C THR A 46 -8.84 25.80 -13.24
N GLN A 47 -9.59 24.71 -12.99
CA GLN A 47 -9.30 23.74 -11.91
C GLN A 47 -7.82 23.35 -11.86
N GLN A 48 -7.23 23.01 -13.00
CA GLN A 48 -5.82 22.61 -13.12
C GLN A 48 -4.86 23.71 -12.66
N LEU A 49 -5.11 24.97 -13.03
CA LEU A 49 -4.26 26.10 -12.64
C LEU A 49 -4.42 26.43 -11.15
N VAL A 50 -5.63 26.31 -10.61
CA VAL A 50 -5.90 26.51 -9.18
C VAL A 50 -5.19 25.44 -8.35
N ILE A 51 -5.27 24.16 -8.74
CA ILE A 51 -4.58 23.04 -8.08
C ILE A 51 -3.06 23.18 -8.20
N TYR A 52 -2.57 23.53 -9.39
CA TYR A 52 -1.15 23.77 -9.61
C TYR A 52 -0.60 24.87 -8.71
N LEU A 53 -1.25 26.03 -8.66
CA LEU A 53 -0.83 27.13 -7.79
C LEU A 53 -0.95 26.77 -6.31
N PHE A 54 -2.00 26.04 -5.92
CA PHE A 54 -2.15 25.53 -4.57
C PHE A 54 -0.94 24.68 -4.17
N SER A 55 -0.52 23.75 -5.03
CA SER A 55 0.70 22.96 -4.86
C SER A 55 1.95 23.84 -4.74
N GLN A 56 2.15 24.80 -5.65
CA GLN A 56 3.32 25.69 -5.62
C GLN A 56 3.41 26.50 -4.31
N PHE A 57 2.29 26.95 -3.76
CA PHE A 57 2.28 27.65 -2.47
C PHE A 57 2.64 26.72 -1.30
N VAL A 58 2.14 25.49 -1.30
CA VAL A 58 2.47 24.48 -0.29
C VAL A 58 3.96 24.11 -0.35
N ASP A 59 4.49 23.85 -1.54
CA ASP A 59 5.92 23.60 -1.79
C ASP A 59 6.79 24.77 -1.32
N ALA A 60 6.30 26.00 -1.48
CA ALA A 60 6.98 27.20 -1.02
C ALA A 60 6.85 27.44 0.50
N GLY A 61 6.22 26.53 1.25
CA GLY A 61 6.09 26.58 2.71
C GLY A 61 4.86 27.31 3.23
N VAL A 62 3.89 27.64 2.38
CA VAL A 62 2.58 28.17 2.80
C VAL A 62 1.65 27.01 3.14
N THR A 63 1.77 26.52 4.38
CA THR A 63 1.10 25.28 4.82
C THR A 63 -0.06 25.49 5.80
N THR A 64 -0.35 26.73 6.20
CA THR A 64 -1.44 27.05 7.14
C THR A 64 -2.78 27.12 6.42
N ALA A 65 -3.79 26.38 6.90
CA ALA A 65 -5.12 26.32 6.30
C ALA A 65 -5.73 27.72 6.07
N ALA A 66 -5.62 28.62 7.06
CA ALA A 66 -6.18 29.98 6.98
C ALA A 66 -5.66 30.82 5.79
N THR A 67 -4.43 30.57 5.35
CA THR A 67 -3.82 31.31 4.22
C THR A 67 -4.25 30.72 2.88
N LEU A 68 -4.68 29.45 2.88
CA LEU A 68 -5.04 28.68 1.69
C LEU A 68 -6.56 28.68 1.42
N ILE A 69 -7.36 29.35 2.27
CA ILE A 69 -8.82 29.45 2.15
C ILE A 69 -9.29 29.75 0.71
N PRO A 70 -8.71 30.72 -0.03
CA PRO A 70 -9.18 31.01 -1.39
C PRO A 70 -9.11 29.80 -2.34
N PHE A 71 -8.07 28.99 -2.23
CA PHE A 71 -7.90 27.77 -3.04
C PHE A 71 -8.88 26.70 -2.60
N THR A 72 -8.95 26.42 -1.29
CA THR A 72 -9.84 25.38 -0.75
C THR A 72 -11.32 25.68 -1.03
N SER A 73 -11.73 26.94 -0.96
CA SER A 73 -13.09 27.37 -1.26
C SER A 73 -13.46 27.12 -2.72
N GLU A 74 -12.55 27.37 -3.66
CA GLU A 74 -12.80 27.09 -5.08
C GLU A 74 -12.74 25.60 -5.39
N MET A 75 -11.85 24.85 -4.73
CA MET A 75 -11.83 23.40 -4.86
C MET A 75 -13.14 22.80 -4.36
N HIS A 76 -13.70 23.28 -3.24
CA HIS A 76 -14.99 22.84 -2.75
C HIS A 76 -16.14 23.02 -3.75
N THR A 77 -16.12 24.08 -4.56
CA THR A 77 -17.17 24.34 -5.58
C THR A 77 -16.95 23.57 -6.86
N THR A 78 -15.72 23.18 -7.17
CA THR A 78 -15.36 22.56 -8.45
C THR A 78 -15.11 21.06 -8.36
N ILE A 79 -15.05 20.49 -7.14
CA ILE A 79 -14.65 19.09 -6.91
C ILE A 79 -15.52 18.07 -7.63
N GLU A 80 -16.82 18.31 -7.68
CA GLU A 80 -17.80 17.42 -8.33
C GLU A 80 -17.51 17.20 -9.82
N ASN A 81 -16.75 18.09 -10.46
CA ASN A 81 -16.40 18.02 -11.87
C ASN A 81 -14.92 17.62 -12.10
N MET A 82 -14.17 17.32 -11.04
CA MET A 82 -12.76 16.93 -11.18
C MET A 82 -12.63 15.50 -11.71
N SER A 83 -11.59 15.28 -12.52
CA SER A 83 -11.12 13.95 -12.91
C SER A 83 -10.33 13.30 -11.78
N LEU A 84 -10.16 11.97 -11.82
CA LEU A 84 -9.42 11.24 -10.80
C LEU A 84 -7.97 11.72 -10.65
N SER A 85 -7.27 12.00 -11.75
CA SER A 85 -5.93 12.60 -11.71
C SER A 85 -5.90 13.91 -10.92
N LEU A 86 -6.84 14.83 -11.13
CA LEU A 86 -6.89 16.10 -10.40
C LEU A 86 -7.23 15.90 -8.92
N ILE A 87 -8.12 14.96 -8.62
CA ILE A 87 -8.47 14.55 -7.25
C ILE A 87 -7.22 14.04 -6.52
N LEU A 88 -6.43 13.19 -7.16
CA LEU A 88 -5.19 12.66 -6.59
C LEU A 88 -4.17 13.77 -6.35
N ASP A 89 -4.03 14.71 -7.27
CA ASP A 89 -3.14 15.86 -7.08
C ASP A 89 -3.58 16.71 -5.86
N VAL A 90 -4.88 16.89 -5.64
CA VAL A 90 -5.40 17.57 -4.44
C VAL A 90 -5.09 16.78 -3.17
N LEU A 91 -5.26 15.45 -3.17
CA LEU A 91 -4.94 14.60 -2.02
C LEU A 91 -3.44 14.64 -1.69
N ASP A 92 -2.58 14.57 -2.69
CA ASP A 92 -1.12 14.67 -2.53
C ASP A 92 -0.70 16.02 -1.95
N ILE A 93 -1.32 17.12 -2.38
CA ILE A 93 -1.08 18.43 -1.77
C ILE A 93 -1.52 18.42 -0.30
N CYS A 94 -2.70 17.87 0.00
CA CYS A 94 -3.22 17.81 1.37
C CYS A 94 -2.33 16.98 2.31
N ALA A 95 -1.68 15.92 1.83
CA ALA A 95 -0.74 15.11 2.60
C ALA A 95 0.50 15.89 3.08
N ASN A 96 0.85 16.99 2.40
CA ASN A 96 2.04 17.79 2.68
C ASN A 96 1.74 19.02 3.57
N LEU A 97 0.52 19.17 4.06
CA LEU A 97 0.14 20.29 4.92
C LEU A 97 0.50 20.03 6.39
N ASN A 98 0.83 21.11 7.10
CA ASN A 98 1.07 21.04 8.55
C ASN A 98 -0.22 20.77 9.33
N GLU A 99 -1.35 21.25 8.82
CA GLU A 99 -2.68 21.07 9.38
C GLU A 99 -3.56 20.38 8.33
N PRO A 100 -4.22 19.26 8.66
CA PRO A 100 -5.04 18.54 7.69
C PRO A 100 -6.28 19.35 7.34
N LEU A 101 -6.51 19.56 6.03
CA LEU A 101 -7.75 20.15 5.52
C LEU A 101 -8.85 19.09 5.47
N ALA A 102 -9.32 18.66 6.65
CA ALA A 102 -10.22 17.52 6.80
C ALA A 102 -11.47 17.60 5.90
N GLU A 103 -12.13 18.77 5.82
CA GLU A 103 -13.32 18.93 4.97
C GLU A 103 -12.99 18.75 3.48
N LEU A 104 -11.85 19.30 3.03
CA LEU A 104 -11.42 19.14 1.64
C LEU A 104 -11.10 17.68 1.35
N ILE A 105 -10.30 17.03 2.21
CA ILE A 105 -9.95 15.61 2.08
C ILE A 105 -11.21 14.74 1.99
N VAL A 106 -12.18 14.92 2.89
CA VAL A 106 -13.42 14.13 2.90
C VAL A 106 -14.21 14.29 1.60
N ARG A 107 -14.38 15.52 1.12
CA ARG A 107 -15.08 15.76 -0.17
C ARG A 107 -14.29 15.20 -1.36
N THR A 108 -12.97 15.34 -1.35
CA THR A 108 -12.11 14.78 -2.40
C THR A 108 -12.21 13.27 -2.45
N LEU A 109 -12.21 12.60 -1.31
CA LEU A 109 -12.39 11.15 -1.21
C LEU A 109 -13.81 10.70 -1.60
N SER A 110 -14.84 11.47 -1.23
CA SER A 110 -16.21 11.21 -1.68
C SER A 110 -16.29 11.20 -3.20
N ARG A 111 -15.76 12.24 -3.83
CA ARG A 111 -15.71 12.31 -5.29
C ARG A 111 -14.83 11.21 -5.89
N ALA A 112 -13.68 10.91 -5.27
CA ALA A 112 -12.81 9.82 -5.71
C ALA A 112 -13.56 8.49 -5.77
N ALA A 113 -14.42 8.20 -4.78
CA ALA A 113 -15.22 6.98 -4.77
C ALA A 113 -16.20 6.90 -5.96
N GLU A 114 -16.73 8.03 -6.44
CA GLU A 114 -17.66 8.07 -7.58
C GLU A 114 -16.96 7.75 -8.91
N VAL A 115 -15.72 8.22 -9.09
CA VAL A 115 -14.97 8.06 -10.35
C VAL A 115 -13.91 6.96 -10.31
N ALA A 116 -13.72 6.30 -9.17
CA ALA A 116 -12.71 5.26 -8.94
C ALA A 116 -12.81 4.07 -9.92
N GLN A 117 -13.99 3.80 -10.49
CA GLN A 117 -14.17 2.72 -11.46
C GLN A 117 -13.44 2.96 -12.79
N GLU A 118 -13.11 4.22 -13.10
CA GLU A 118 -12.40 4.61 -14.32
C GLU A 118 -10.88 4.65 -14.13
N ALA A 119 -10.39 4.42 -12.90
CA ALA A 119 -8.98 4.57 -12.55
C ALA A 119 -8.06 3.73 -13.43
N SER A 120 -6.93 4.31 -13.84
CA SER A 120 -5.77 3.56 -14.33
C SER A 120 -5.09 2.78 -13.19
N THR A 121 -4.12 1.93 -13.54
CA THR A 121 -3.30 1.21 -12.54
C THR A 121 -2.58 2.18 -11.61
N GLU A 122 -1.93 3.20 -12.18
CA GLU A 122 -1.21 4.22 -11.41
C GLU A 122 -2.13 4.99 -10.47
N GLU A 123 -3.30 5.41 -10.97
CA GLU A 123 -4.28 6.13 -10.15
C GLU A 123 -4.84 5.25 -9.03
N SER A 124 -5.06 3.95 -9.29
CA SER A 124 -5.51 2.99 -8.27
C SER A 124 -4.47 2.82 -7.16
N ILE A 125 -3.19 2.72 -7.53
CA ILE A 125 -2.07 2.63 -6.58
C ILE A 125 -1.98 3.91 -5.74
N ARG A 126 -1.95 5.08 -6.39
CA ARG A 126 -1.89 6.37 -5.69
C ARG A 126 -3.06 6.53 -4.72
N LEU A 127 -4.28 6.21 -5.17
CA LEU A 127 -5.49 6.36 -4.37
C LEU A 127 -5.48 5.43 -3.14
N LEU A 128 -5.17 4.14 -3.33
CA LEU A 128 -5.16 3.19 -2.22
C LEU A 128 -3.97 3.38 -1.28
N SER A 129 -2.81 3.81 -1.80
CA SER A 129 -1.65 4.17 -0.96
C SER A 129 -1.89 5.42 -0.13
N PHE A 130 -2.63 6.41 -0.67
CA PHE A 130 -3.07 7.56 0.13
C PHE A 130 -4.01 7.10 1.24
N LEU A 131 -5.01 6.29 0.88
CA LEU A 131 -6.02 5.80 1.80
C LEU A 131 -5.42 4.92 2.92
N SER A 132 -4.42 4.08 2.62
CA SER A 132 -3.79 3.19 3.60
C SER A 132 -3.04 3.92 4.71
N LYS A 133 -2.63 5.17 4.45
CA LYS A 133 -1.99 6.06 5.43
C LYS A 133 -2.99 6.81 6.32
N MET A 134 -4.29 6.72 6.01
CA MET A 134 -5.34 7.38 6.79
C MET A 134 -5.83 6.50 7.94
N ALA A 135 -6.00 7.08 9.11
CA ALA A 135 -6.58 6.38 10.25
C ALA A 135 -8.07 6.08 10.01
N GLY A 136 -8.49 4.83 10.23
CA GLY A 136 -9.90 4.42 10.14
C GLY A 136 -10.41 4.15 8.72
N ALA A 137 -9.51 3.87 7.77
CA ALA A 137 -9.86 3.71 6.35
C ALA A 137 -10.27 2.27 5.96
N GLU A 138 -10.38 1.35 6.91
CA GLU A 138 -10.46 -0.10 6.63
C GLU A 138 -11.75 -0.55 5.92
N ASP A 139 -12.80 0.27 5.94
CA ASP A 139 -14.07 0.01 5.24
C ASP A 139 -14.45 1.17 4.31
N HIS A 140 -13.46 1.92 3.81
CA HIS A 140 -13.74 3.11 3.02
C HIS A 140 -14.39 2.75 1.65
N PRO A 141 -15.45 3.46 1.21
CA PRO A 141 -16.17 3.15 -0.04
C PRO A 141 -15.31 3.06 -1.31
N ILE A 142 -14.18 3.75 -1.32
CA ILE A 142 -13.19 3.69 -2.41
C ILE A 142 -12.67 2.27 -2.65
N ILE A 143 -12.50 1.47 -1.60
CA ILE A 143 -12.00 0.08 -1.73
C ILE A 143 -12.98 -0.73 -2.58
N GLU A 144 -14.27 -0.63 -2.26
CA GLU A 144 -15.33 -1.29 -3.01
C GLU A 144 -15.50 -0.74 -4.43
N ALA A 145 -15.33 0.57 -4.61
CA ALA A 145 -15.43 1.22 -5.92
C ALA A 145 -14.26 0.87 -6.85
N THR A 146 -13.02 0.74 -6.33
CA THR A 146 -11.83 0.40 -7.11
C THR A 146 -11.70 -1.10 -7.39
N ALA A 147 -12.26 -1.96 -6.55
CA ALA A 147 -12.14 -3.42 -6.65
C ALA A 147 -12.45 -4.02 -8.04
N PRO A 148 -13.59 -3.69 -8.71
CA PRO A 148 -13.89 -4.20 -10.05
C PRO A 148 -12.86 -3.78 -11.09
N ARG A 149 -12.37 -2.53 -10.97
CA ARG A 149 -11.40 -1.96 -11.89
C ARG A 149 -10.04 -2.62 -11.74
N ILE A 150 -9.54 -2.76 -10.51
CA ILE A 150 -8.28 -3.45 -10.20
C ILE A 150 -8.30 -4.88 -10.75
N ARG A 151 -9.41 -5.60 -10.56
CA ARG A 151 -9.56 -6.95 -11.12
C ARG A 151 -9.44 -6.95 -12.64
N SER A 152 -10.09 -6.02 -13.34
CA SER A 152 -9.97 -5.89 -14.81
C SER A 152 -8.52 -5.57 -15.25
N LEU A 153 -7.81 -4.74 -14.49
CA LEU A 153 -6.45 -4.30 -14.81
C LEU A 153 -5.38 -5.37 -14.54
N SER A 154 -5.64 -6.31 -13.63
CA SER A 154 -4.68 -7.34 -13.23
C SER A 154 -4.14 -8.22 -14.37
N VAL A 155 -4.81 -8.24 -15.53
CA VAL A 155 -4.39 -8.98 -16.72
C VAL A 155 -3.14 -8.37 -17.36
N ASP A 156 -3.05 -7.05 -17.39
CA ASP A 156 -1.99 -6.28 -18.07
C ASP A 156 -1.05 -5.56 -17.10
N MET A 157 -1.28 -5.73 -15.80
CA MET A 157 -0.52 -5.10 -14.73
C MET A 157 0.86 -5.75 -14.55
N SER A 158 1.86 -4.94 -14.15
CA SER A 158 3.15 -5.49 -13.75
C SER A 158 3.07 -6.18 -12.39
N ALA A 159 3.93 -7.17 -12.15
CA ALA A 159 3.97 -7.84 -10.83
C ALA A 159 4.33 -6.88 -9.68
N TYR A 160 5.13 -5.85 -9.97
CA TYR A 160 5.48 -4.83 -8.97
C TYR A 160 4.29 -3.96 -8.57
N ASP A 161 3.49 -3.54 -9.55
CA ASP A 161 2.25 -2.76 -9.33
C ASP A 161 1.21 -3.61 -8.59
N ALA A 162 1.06 -4.88 -8.96
CA ALA A 162 0.16 -5.80 -8.30
C ALA A 162 0.56 -6.03 -6.83
N LEU A 163 1.86 -6.12 -6.55
CA LEU A 163 2.36 -6.26 -5.18
C LEU A 163 2.05 -5.01 -4.34
N GLN A 164 2.29 -3.80 -4.86
CA GLN A 164 1.96 -2.55 -4.17
C GLN A 164 0.46 -2.45 -3.84
N LEU A 165 -0.40 -2.90 -4.76
CA LEU A 165 -1.85 -2.94 -4.51
C LEU A 165 -2.20 -3.95 -3.42
N ILE A 166 -1.59 -5.14 -3.41
CA ILE A 166 -1.82 -6.13 -2.33
C ILE A 166 -1.43 -5.55 -0.97
N ASP A 167 -0.27 -4.90 -0.88
CA ASP A 167 0.21 -4.30 0.37
C ASP A 167 -0.76 -3.22 0.87
N SER A 168 -1.18 -2.31 -0.02
CA SER A 168 -2.15 -1.26 0.30
C SER A 168 -3.51 -1.85 0.73
N LEU A 169 -3.99 -2.88 0.05
CA LEU A 169 -5.25 -3.55 0.39
C LEU A 169 -5.18 -4.31 1.71
N PHE A 170 -4.02 -4.86 2.09
CA PHE A 170 -3.83 -5.47 3.40
C PHE A 170 -3.80 -4.45 4.53
N GLU A 171 -3.13 -3.31 4.34
CA GLU A 171 -3.16 -2.19 5.31
C GLU A 171 -4.60 -1.70 5.52
N LEU A 172 -5.39 -1.69 4.44
CA LEU A 172 -6.80 -1.34 4.44
C LEU A 172 -7.74 -2.47 4.88
N LYS A 173 -7.23 -3.63 5.31
CA LYS A 173 -8.04 -4.81 5.72
C LYS A 173 -9.14 -5.19 4.70
N CYS A 174 -8.85 -5.03 3.41
CA CYS A 174 -9.79 -5.33 2.35
C CYS A 174 -10.25 -6.79 2.40
N GLN A 175 -11.57 -7.01 2.34
CA GLN A 175 -12.18 -8.35 2.39
C GLN A 175 -12.46 -8.95 1.01
N ARG A 176 -12.11 -8.24 -0.08
CA ARG A 176 -12.37 -8.65 -1.46
C ARG A 176 -11.41 -9.73 -1.92
N ARG A 177 -11.72 -10.98 -1.53
CA ARG A 177 -10.92 -12.18 -1.81
C ARG A 177 -10.60 -12.33 -3.29
N ASP A 178 -11.56 -12.08 -4.18
CA ASP A 178 -11.40 -12.23 -5.62
C ASP A 178 -10.35 -11.26 -6.19
N VAL A 179 -10.28 -10.03 -5.68
CA VAL A 179 -9.28 -9.03 -6.08
C VAL A 179 -7.90 -9.44 -5.59
N LEU A 180 -7.77 -9.81 -4.31
CA LEU A 180 -6.50 -10.23 -3.73
C LEU A 180 -5.91 -11.44 -4.47
N ILE A 181 -6.73 -12.44 -4.77
CA ILE A 181 -6.31 -13.63 -5.53
C ILE A 181 -5.87 -13.24 -6.95
N SER A 182 -6.64 -12.41 -7.65
CA SER A 182 -6.31 -11.96 -9.01
C SER A 182 -4.96 -11.25 -9.07
N LEU A 183 -4.69 -10.36 -8.10
CA LEU A 183 -3.42 -9.68 -7.96
C LEU A 183 -2.29 -10.67 -7.62
N ALA A 184 -2.49 -11.60 -6.69
CA ALA A 184 -1.48 -12.59 -6.33
C ALA A 184 -1.09 -13.47 -7.53
N VAL A 185 -2.05 -13.83 -8.38
CA VAL A 185 -1.79 -14.58 -9.62
C VAL A 185 -0.96 -13.75 -10.60
N CYS A 186 -1.22 -12.45 -10.70
CA CYS A 186 -0.41 -11.52 -11.49
C CYS A 186 1.05 -11.50 -11.00
N VAL A 187 1.26 -11.35 -9.69
CA VAL A 187 2.60 -11.36 -9.09
C VAL A 187 3.33 -12.69 -9.33
N ALA A 188 2.64 -13.82 -9.09
CA ALA A 188 3.22 -15.15 -9.30
C ALA A 188 3.67 -15.38 -10.75
N LYS A 189 2.90 -14.91 -11.73
CA LYS A 189 3.26 -14.99 -13.16
C LYS A 189 4.45 -14.12 -13.53
N GLY A 190 4.68 -13.01 -12.82
CA GLY A 190 5.84 -12.14 -13.02
C GLY A 190 7.19 -12.74 -12.59
N ASN A 191 7.19 -13.91 -11.95
CA ASN A 191 8.40 -14.63 -11.51
C ASN A 191 9.34 -13.81 -10.59
N MET A 192 8.79 -12.92 -9.76
CA MET A 192 9.56 -12.29 -8.67
C MET A 192 9.99 -13.37 -7.67
N SER A 193 11.30 -13.59 -7.47
CA SER A 193 11.82 -14.77 -6.72
C SER A 193 12.35 -14.45 -5.32
N ASP A 194 11.96 -13.32 -4.74
CA ASP A 194 12.31 -12.96 -3.38
C ASP A 194 11.31 -13.54 -2.37
N MET A 195 11.81 -13.82 -1.17
CA MET A 195 11.01 -14.48 -0.13
C MET A 195 9.94 -13.56 0.47
N GLU A 196 10.12 -12.24 0.42
CA GLU A 196 9.11 -11.29 0.92
C GLU A 196 7.88 -11.31 0.02
N THR A 197 8.05 -11.26 -1.30
CA THR A 197 6.96 -11.47 -2.27
C THR A 197 6.26 -12.81 -2.06
N ALA A 198 7.01 -13.88 -1.83
CA ALA A 198 6.43 -15.19 -1.53
C ALA A 198 5.62 -15.20 -0.23
N LYS A 199 6.10 -14.56 0.84
CA LYS A 199 5.34 -14.39 2.10
C LYS A 199 4.06 -13.60 1.86
N THR A 200 4.09 -12.52 1.07
CA THR A 200 2.90 -11.73 0.75
C THR A 200 1.86 -12.56 -0.01
N ILE A 201 2.28 -13.34 -1.02
CA ILE A 201 1.37 -14.24 -1.75
C ILE A 201 0.81 -15.33 -0.83
N ALA A 202 1.64 -15.90 0.04
CA ALA A 202 1.17 -16.90 0.99
C ALA A 202 0.14 -16.32 1.98
N LYS A 203 0.36 -15.09 2.46
CA LYS A 203 -0.61 -14.35 3.27
C LYS A 203 -1.93 -14.17 2.52
N VAL A 204 -1.90 -13.81 1.23
CA VAL A 204 -3.13 -13.76 0.40
C VAL A 204 -3.82 -15.12 0.39
N CYS A 205 -3.08 -16.20 0.18
CA CYS A 205 -3.66 -17.55 0.15
C CYS A 205 -4.31 -17.93 1.50
N VAL A 206 -3.68 -17.60 2.62
CA VAL A 206 -4.22 -17.82 3.97
C VAL A 206 -5.50 -17.02 4.21
N GLU A 207 -5.45 -15.70 4.06
CA GLU A 207 -6.56 -14.77 4.35
C GLU A 207 -7.79 -15.05 3.47
N THR A 208 -7.56 -15.49 2.24
CA THR A 208 -8.63 -15.80 1.27
C THR A 208 -9.04 -17.27 1.26
N ASN A 209 -8.36 -18.14 2.01
CA ASN A 209 -8.44 -19.61 1.93
C ASN A 209 -8.30 -20.12 0.48
N CYS A 210 -7.43 -19.48 -0.30
CA CYS A 210 -7.15 -19.83 -1.69
C CYS A 210 -6.06 -20.89 -1.76
N ARG A 211 -6.30 -21.94 -2.56
CA ARG A 211 -5.36 -23.04 -2.83
C ARG A 211 -5.10 -23.22 -4.32
N GLU A 212 -5.10 -22.12 -5.06
CA GLU A 212 -4.80 -22.17 -6.49
C GLU A 212 -3.39 -22.74 -6.74
N PRO A 213 -3.25 -23.78 -7.58
CA PRO A 213 -1.96 -24.44 -7.80
C PRO A 213 -0.85 -23.48 -8.24
N VAL A 214 -1.18 -22.43 -9.00
CA VAL A 214 -0.20 -21.42 -9.45
C VAL A 214 0.45 -20.72 -8.27
N LEU A 215 -0.33 -20.35 -7.24
CA LEU A 215 0.16 -19.63 -6.07
C LEU A 215 0.94 -20.55 -5.14
N LEU A 216 0.43 -21.77 -4.90
CA LEU A 216 1.09 -22.77 -4.07
C LEU A 216 2.44 -23.20 -4.67
N ASN A 217 2.47 -23.46 -5.98
CA ASN A 217 3.70 -23.83 -6.69
C ASN A 217 4.71 -22.68 -6.68
N PHE A 218 4.25 -21.43 -6.83
CA PHE A 218 5.12 -20.26 -6.72
C PHE A 218 5.79 -20.19 -5.35
N TYR A 219 5.01 -20.27 -4.26
CA TYR A 219 5.55 -20.23 -2.90
C TYR A 219 6.53 -21.38 -2.65
N GLN A 220 6.17 -22.60 -3.03
CA GLN A 220 7.01 -23.78 -2.90
C GLN A 220 8.35 -23.61 -3.65
N LYS A 221 8.30 -23.10 -4.89
CA LYS A 221 9.50 -22.86 -5.70
C LYS A 221 10.45 -21.88 -5.01
N VAL A 222 9.95 -20.69 -4.64
CA VAL A 222 10.77 -19.65 -3.99
C VAL A 222 11.33 -20.15 -2.66
N LEU A 223 10.51 -20.88 -1.89
CA LEU A 223 10.96 -21.48 -0.64
C LEU A 223 12.12 -22.45 -0.88
N LEU A 224 12.00 -23.40 -1.80
CA LEU A 224 13.07 -24.37 -2.08
C LEU A 224 14.37 -23.70 -2.53
N GLU A 225 14.28 -22.59 -3.27
CA GLU A 225 15.44 -21.80 -3.70
C GLU A 225 16.10 -21.01 -2.55
N LYS A 226 15.31 -20.46 -1.63
CA LYS A 226 15.80 -19.52 -0.60
C LYS A 226 16.00 -20.14 0.77
N MET A 227 15.42 -21.30 1.06
CA MET A 227 15.38 -21.90 2.40
C MET A 227 16.75 -21.97 3.08
N ASN A 228 17.80 -22.36 2.37
CA ASN A 228 19.17 -22.48 2.89
C ASN A 228 19.78 -21.16 3.41
N SER A 229 19.21 -20.02 3.03
CA SER A 229 19.66 -18.68 3.45
C SER A 229 18.77 -18.03 4.51
N MET A 230 17.71 -18.70 4.94
CA MET A 230 16.73 -18.15 5.88
C MET A 230 17.24 -18.21 7.33
N LYS A 231 16.76 -17.27 8.15
CA LYS A 231 16.97 -17.31 9.61
C LYS A 231 16.07 -18.38 10.22
N ALA A 232 16.45 -18.86 11.40
CA ALA A 232 15.68 -19.88 12.13
C ALA A 232 14.23 -19.46 12.41
N GLU A 233 13.99 -18.20 12.75
CA GLU A 233 12.63 -17.66 12.99
C GLU A 233 11.78 -17.70 11.71
N ASP A 234 12.33 -17.25 10.57
CA ASP A 234 11.64 -17.29 9.28
C ASP A 234 11.27 -18.73 8.88
N LEU A 235 12.15 -19.70 9.16
CA LEU A 235 11.91 -21.12 8.87
C LEU A 235 10.71 -21.68 9.66
N VAL A 236 10.47 -21.20 10.88
CA VAL A 236 9.29 -21.60 11.66
C VAL A 236 8.01 -21.04 11.04
N ASN A 237 8.02 -19.76 10.65
CA ASN A 237 6.86 -19.15 10.00
C ASN A 237 6.51 -19.86 8.68
N VAL A 238 7.52 -20.26 7.90
CA VAL A 238 7.34 -21.07 6.70
C VAL A 238 6.61 -22.38 6.98
N VAL A 239 6.98 -23.10 8.04
CA VAL A 239 6.30 -24.36 8.40
C VAL A 239 4.81 -24.11 8.64
N TYR A 240 4.49 -23.11 9.45
CA TYR A 240 3.09 -22.77 9.73
C TYR A 240 2.34 -22.47 8.44
N THR A 241 2.92 -21.65 7.57
CA THR A 241 2.37 -21.35 6.25
C THR A 241 2.18 -22.61 5.40
N VAL A 242 3.15 -23.52 5.33
CA VAL A 242 3.07 -24.77 4.56
C VAL A 242 1.95 -25.66 5.07
N LEU A 243 1.82 -25.79 6.40
CA LEU A 243 0.77 -26.60 7.02
C LEU A 243 -0.62 -25.98 6.80
N GLU A 244 -0.74 -24.66 6.98
CA GLU A 244 -1.99 -23.93 6.81
C GLU A 244 -2.49 -23.97 5.35
N LEU A 245 -1.56 -23.77 4.41
CA LEU A 245 -1.84 -23.88 2.97
C LEU A 245 -1.97 -25.32 2.49
N LYS A 246 -1.69 -26.31 3.34
CA LYS A 246 -1.67 -27.75 3.01
C LYS A 246 -0.82 -28.06 1.78
N ILE A 247 0.37 -27.45 1.73
CA ILE A 247 1.33 -27.69 0.66
C ILE A 247 1.93 -29.09 0.85
N ASP A 248 1.62 -30.01 -0.05
CA ASP A 248 2.04 -31.42 0.02
C ASP A 248 3.50 -31.57 -0.40
N VAL A 249 4.40 -31.29 0.54
CA VAL A 249 5.83 -31.57 0.41
C VAL A 249 6.28 -32.37 1.63
N PRO A 250 6.16 -33.70 1.58
CA PRO A 250 6.41 -34.58 2.73
C PRO A 250 7.79 -34.40 3.38
N GLU A 251 8.79 -34.04 2.57
CA GLU A 251 10.18 -33.89 3.03
C GLU A 251 10.47 -32.52 3.64
N LEU A 252 9.65 -31.51 3.38
CA LEU A 252 9.92 -30.13 3.73
C LEU A 252 9.92 -29.88 5.24
N PRO A 253 8.95 -30.39 6.04
CA PRO A 253 8.99 -30.26 7.49
C PRO A 253 10.25 -30.89 8.10
N GLN A 254 10.63 -32.09 7.64
CA GLN A 254 11.83 -32.77 8.15
C GLN A 254 13.10 -32.00 7.79
N LYS A 255 13.19 -31.49 6.55
CA LYS A 255 14.33 -30.69 6.10
C LYS A 255 14.48 -29.39 6.91
N ILE A 256 13.38 -28.73 7.25
CA ILE A 256 13.38 -27.56 8.13
C ILE A 256 13.84 -27.95 9.55
N LEU A 257 13.42 -29.11 10.07
CA LEU A 257 13.83 -29.61 11.39
C LEU A 257 15.34 -29.82 11.44
N ASP A 258 15.88 -30.46 10.42
CA ASP A 258 17.31 -30.75 10.31
C ASP A 258 18.10 -29.44 10.23
N MET A 259 17.61 -28.43 9.50
CA MET A 259 18.23 -27.12 9.43
C MET A 259 18.23 -26.37 10.76
N LEU A 260 17.09 -26.35 11.45
CA LEU A 260 16.98 -25.73 12.79
C LEU A 260 17.88 -26.44 13.81
N THR A 261 17.93 -27.77 13.76
CA THR A 261 18.77 -28.60 14.64
C THR A 261 20.26 -28.34 14.36
N ASN A 262 20.66 -28.31 13.09
CA ASN A 262 22.03 -27.97 12.69
C ASN A 262 22.43 -26.57 13.15
N HIS A 263 21.52 -25.59 13.08
CA HIS A 263 21.76 -24.23 13.57
C HIS A 263 21.98 -24.23 15.10
N TYR A 264 21.14 -24.94 15.84
CA TYR A 264 21.24 -25.10 17.28
C TYR A 264 22.52 -25.81 17.73
N GLU A 265 22.89 -26.91 17.08
CA GLU A 265 24.10 -27.66 17.39
C GLU A 265 25.37 -26.85 17.11
N ARG A 266 25.39 -26.05 16.04
CA ARG A 266 26.50 -25.11 15.78
C ARG A 266 26.64 -24.10 16.91
N HIS A 267 25.57 -23.44 17.32
CA HIS A 267 25.62 -22.48 18.43
C HIS A 267 26.15 -23.10 19.74
N LYS A 268 25.64 -24.29 20.09
CA LYS A 268 26.09 -25.05 21.26
C LYS A 268 27.57 -25.46 21.17
N LYS A 269 28.03 -25.91 19.99
CA LYS A 269 29.42 -26.36 19.77
C LYS A 269 30.44 -25.23 19.93
N TYR A 270 30.06 -23.99 19.60
CA TYR A 270 30.94 -22.83 19.76
C TYR A 270 30.78 -22.10 21.09
N GLY A 271 30.06 -22.69 22.06
CA GLY A 271 29.90 -22.13 23.41
C GLY A 271 29.20 -20.77 23.43
N ARG A 272 28.37 -20.48 22.42
CA ARG A 272 27.60 -19.23 22.36
C ARG A 272 26.24 -19.47 22.99
N ASP A 273 25.74 -18.47 23.72
CA ASP A 273 24.36 -18.48 24.18
C ASP A 273 23.44 -18.68 22.97
N ILE A 274 22.50 -19.60 23.13
CA ILE A 274 21.50 -19.91 22.12
C ILE A 274 20.47 -18.80 22.22
N PRO A 275 20.22 -18.02 21.14
CA PRO A 275 19.16 -17.03 21.17
C PRO A 275 17.85 -17.71 21.58
N GLU A 276 17.18 -17.16 22.59
CA GLU A 276 15.98 -17.74 23.20
C GLU A 276 14.91 -18.05 22.16
N ASP A 277 14.82 -17.19 21.14
CA ASP A 277 13.94 -17.32 19.98
C ASP A 277 14.16 -18.62 19.19
N VAL A 278 15.41 -19.06 19.04
CA VAL A 278 15.77 -20.31 18.34
C VAL A 278 15.40 -21.53 19.17
N ALA A 279 15.63 -21.49 20.49
CA ALA A 279 15.27 -22.57 21.39
C ALA A 279 13.74 -22.76 21.47
N LYS A 280 13.00 -21.66 21.61
CA LYS A 280 11.53 -21.64 21.60
C LYS A 280 10.97 -22.11 20.25
N SER A 281 11.55 -21.65 19.15
CA SER A 281 11.21 -22.07 17.78
C SER A 281 11.36 -23.58 17.57
N LEU A 282 12.47 -24.17 18.03
CA LEU A 282 12.73 -25.61 17.96
C LEU A 282 11.74 -26.41 18.81
N GLN A 283 11.42 -25.94 20.01
CA GLN A 283 10.46 -26.61 20.89
C GLN A 283 9.05 -26.57 20.29
N ASN A 284 8.58 -25.41 19.86
CA ASN A 284 7.30 -25.25 19.17
C ASN A 284 7.23 -26.17 17.94
N PHE A 285 8.31 -26.24 17.17
CA PHE A 285 8.33 -27.06 15.96
C PHE A 285 8.31 -28.56 16.26
N ARG A 286 9.01 -29.01 17.31
CA ARG A 286 8.92 -30.39 17.80
C ARG A 286 7.50 -30.75 18.27
N GLU A 287 6.81 -29.84 18.94
CA GLU A 287 5.41 -30.03 19.34
C GLU A 287 4.45 -30.14 18.14
N ILE A 288 4.67 -29.35 17.08
CA ILE A 288 3.87 -29.45 15.85
C ILE A 288 4.11 -30.81 15.17
N LEU A 289 5.37 -31.21 15.03
CA LEU A 289 5.73 -32.48 14.42
C LEU A 289 5.24 -33.69 15.24
N SER A 290 5.21 -33.60 16.56
CA SER A 290 4.64 -34.67 17.40
C SER A 290 3.13 -34.78 17.21
N LYS A 291 2.40 -33.66 17.13
CA LYS A 291 0.95 -33.62 16.83
C LYS A 291 0.59 -34.15 15.44
N LEU A 292 1.50 -34.02 14.47
CA LEU A 292 1.36 -34.58 13.12
C LEU A 292 1.65 -36.09 13.06
N LYS A 293 2.37 -36.65 14.04
CA LYS A 293 2.69 -38.10 14.13
C LYS A 293 1.68 -38.89 14.96
N GLU A 294 0.78 -38.23 15.68
CA GLU A 294 -0.29 -38.89 16.44
C GLU A 294 -1.42 -39.32 15.49
N PRO A 295 -1.75 -40.62 15.41
CA PRO A 295 -2.78 -41.12 14.50
C PRO A 295 -4.22 -40.68 14.88
N ASP A 296 -4.41 -40.05 16.05
CA ASP A 296 -5.72 -39.62 16.59
C ASP A 296 -5.72 -38.17 17.12
N SER A 297 -4.99 -37.24 16.49
CA SER A 297 -5.20 -35.82 16.81
C SER A 297 -6.35 -35.27 15.95
N VAL A 298 -7.23 -34.47 16.55
CA VAL A 298 -8.48 -33.89 16.02
C VAL A 298 -8.33 -33.10 14.69
N LEU A 299 -7.12 -33.04 14.12
CA LEU A 299 -6.80 -32.52 12.81
C LEU A 299 -6.90 -33.55 11.66
N ALA A 300 -7.04 -34.85 11.96
CA ALA A 300 -7.23 -35.91 10.96
C ALA A 300 -8.70 -36.10 10.52
N GLU A 301 -9.68 -35.74 11.34
CA GLU A 301 -11.11 -35.95 11.02
C GLU A 301 -11.69 -34.95 10.00
N ALA A 302 -11.00 -33.86 9.69
CA ALA A 302 -11.43 -32.93 8.63
C ALA A 302 -11.05 -33.40 7.20
N ALA A 303 -10.45 -34.59 7.04
CA ALA A 303 -10.01 -35.11 5.74
C ALA A 303 -10.79 -36.35 5.24
N VAL A 304 -11.77 -36.86 6.00
CA VAL A 304 -12.52 -38.08 5.61
C VAL A 304 -14.05 -37.93 5.70
N SER A 305 -14.59 -36.73 5.94
CA SER A 305 -16.04 -36.51 5.84
C SER A 305 -16.38 -35.10 5.37
N MET A 306 -16.34 -34.90 4.05
CA MET A 306 -17.33 -34.20 3.19
C MET A 306 -16.79 -34.07 1.77
#